data_AF-V4Y186-F1
#
_entry.id   AF-V4Y186-F1
#
_cell.length_a   1.000
_cell.length_b   1.000
_cell.length_c   1.000
_cell.angle_alpha   90.00
_cell.angle_beta   90.00
_cell.angle_gamma   90.00
#
_symmetry.space_group_name_H-M   'P 1'
#
loop_
_entity.id
_entity.type
_entity.pdbx_description
1 polymer ?
#
loop_
_entity_poly.entity_id
_entity_poly.type
_entity_poly.pdbx_seq_one_letter_code
_entity_poly.pdbx_strand_id
1 'polypeptide(L)'
;MSRSYGETWVYESLVGGIPGLSVPRTLAVAIQFLLFEVGVLVLGWYYGLWNAVIAGTAAVLVAAIGSVEMHRLGARNRLLSTPPEHKRLLFGSSIEIVLGVLAFIALITYLFVWNGTLIDRLFGSEPPVAVVYLTLLILWDLTYRIGTSWWSAVVALWRAIYVDLSPNEAASARRLDAENIGFSVLQLALVPFLFGEPVLLVAVVGHVLAVTVVCSAAILLTR
;
A
#
# COMPACT_ATOMS: atom_id res chain seq x y z
N MET A 1 -23.00 -1.54 -14.81
CA MET A 1 -23.53 -1.10 -13.49
C MET A 1 -22.61 -0.04 -12.94
N SER A 2 -23.06 1.20 -12.88
CA SER A 2 -22.32 2.32 -12.27
C SER A 2 -22.17 2.05 -10.76
N ARG A 3 -20.94 1.92 -10.28
CA ARG A 3 -20.67 1.82 -8.83
C ARG A 3 -21.04 3.14 -8.18
N SER A 4 -21.82 3.10 -7.11
CA SER A 4 -22.17 4.30 -6.34
C SER A 4 -20.92 4.88 -5.67
N TYR A 5 -20.82 6.21 -5.62
CA TYR A 5 -19.87 6.92 -4.75
C TYR A 5 -20.01 6.38 -3.31
N GLY A 6 -18.88 6.05 -2.68
CA GLY A 6 -18.83 5.52 -1.30
C GLY A 6 -18.66 4.00 -1.16
N GLU A 7 -18.68 3.23 -2.25
CA GLU A 7 -18.40 1.78 -2.20
C GLU A 7 -17.02 1.40 -2.73
N THR A 8 -16.27 2.32 -3.31
CA THR A 8 -14.97 2.11 -3.96
C THR A 8 -13.87 2.87 -3.23
N TRP A 9 -12.66 2.31 -3.19
CA TRP A 9 -11.47 3.08 -2.78
C TRP A 9 -11.33 4.35 -3.61
N VAL A 10 -10.76 5.41 -3.05
CA VAL A 10 -10.69 6.69 -3.77
C VAL A 10 -9.83 6.61 -5.05
N TYR A 11 -8.80 5.76 -5.11
CA TYR A 11 -8.08 5.55 -6.38
C TYR A 11 -8.98 4.89 -7.46
N GLU A 12 -9.89 4.00 -7.04
CA GLU A 12 -10.85 3.38 -7.96
C GLU A 12 -11.87 4.40 -8.48
N SER A 13 -12.23 5.41 -7.69
CA SER A 13 -13.14 6.48 -8.13
C SER A 13 -12.46 7.48 -9.07
N LEU A 14 -11.16 7.76 -8.89
CA LEU A 14 -10.36 8.58 -9.81
C LEU A 14 -10.23 7.91 -11.19
N VAL A 15 -9.92 6.62 -11.25
CA VAL A 15 -9.77 5.88 -12.52
C VAL A 15 -11.13 5.67 -13.20
N GLY A 16 -12.19 5.42 -12.43
CA GLY A 16 -13.55 5.25 -12.95
C GLY A 16 -14.18 6.52 -13.53
N GLY A 17 -13.57 7.69 -13.31
CA GLY A 17 -14.04 8.98 -13.83
C GLY A 17 -13.64 9.28 -15.28
N ILE A 18 -12.77 8.47 -15.90
CA ILE A 18 -12.31 8.69 -17.29
C ILE A 18 -13.32 8.05 -18.28
N PRO A 19 -14.06 8.83 -19.08
CA PRO A 19 -15.06 8.30 -19.99
C PRO A 19 -14.43 7.37 -21.05
N GLY A 20 -15.00 6.18 -21.23
CA GLY A 20 -14.59 5.24 -22.29
C GLY A 20 -13.40 4.33 -21.97
N LEU A 21 -12.76 4.47 -20.81
CA LEU A 21 -11.62 3.64 -20.41
C LEU A 21 -12.04 2.50 -19.45
N SER A 22 -12.28 1.30 -19.98
CA SER A 22 -12.54 0.10 -19.15
C SER A 22 -11.33 -0.83 -19.12
N VAL A 23 -10.29 -0.47 -18.37
CA VAL A 23 -9.09 -1.31 -18.21
C VAL A 23 -9.35 -2.39 -17.15
N PRO A 24 -9.17 -3.69 -17.47
CA PRO A 24 -9.22 -4.74 -16.46
C PRO A 24 -8.22 -4.48 -15.33
N ARG A 25 -8.61 -4.72 -14.08
CA ARG A 25 -7.77 -4.45 -12.89
C ARG A 25 -6.38 -5.06 -13.01
N THR A 26 -6.30 -6.31 -13.48
CA THR A 26 -5.02 -7.00 -13.70
C THR A 26 -4.15 -6.31 -14.74
N LEU A 27 -4.76 -5.76 -15.79
CA LEU A 27 -4.04 -5.00 -16.81
C LEU A 27 -3.53 -3.67 -16.25
N ALA A 28 -4.32 -2.98 -15.42
CA ALA A 28 -3.89 -1.75 -14.76
C ALA A 28 -2.66 -1.98 -13.87
N VAL A 29 -2.67 -3.04 -13.05
CA VAL A 29 -1.52 -3.42 -12.21
C VAL A 29 -0.32 -3.81 -13.07
N ALA A 30 -0.52 -4.58 -14.14
CA ALA A 30 0.57 -4.95 -15.05
C ALA A 30 1.20 -3.73 -15.73
N ILE A 31 0.38 -2.77 -16.19
CA ILE A 31 0.86 -1.51 -16.77
C ILE A 31 1.64 -0.71 -15.72
N GLN A 32 1.11 -0.56 -14.51
CA GLN A 32 1.78 0.16 -13.42
C GLN A 32 3.15 -0.47 -13.12
N PHE A 33 3.18 -1.80 -12.94
CA PHE A 33 4.41 -2.54 -12.69
C PHE A 33 5.42 -2.33 -13.81
N LEU A 34 5.01 -2.53 -15.07
CA LEU A 34 5.90 -2.38 -16.22
C LEU A 34 6.41 -0.94 -16.36
N LEU A 35 5.58 0.07 -16.17
CA LEU A 35 6.00 1.47 -16.26
C LEU A 35 7.04 1.82 -15.21
N PHE A 36 6.80 1.46 -13.95
CA PHE A 36 7.77 1.75 -12.89
C PHE A 36 9.04 0.91 -13.02
N GLU A 37 8.92 -0.38 -13.30
CA GLU A 37 10.07 -1.27 -13.44
C GLU A 37 10.95 -0.87 -14.63
N VAL A 38 10.35 -0.59 -15.80
CA VAL A 38 11.10 -0.07 -16.95
C VAL A 38 11.75 1.26 -16.62
N GLY A 39 11.06 2.15 -15.91
CA GLY A 39 11.63 3.40 -15.42
C GLY A 39 12.87 3.19 -14.54
N VAL A 40 12.78 2.28 -13.57
CA VAL A 40 13.90 1.93 -12.67
C VAL A 40 15.08 1.36 -13.47
N LEU A 41 14.84 0.42 -14.38
CA LEU A 41 15.88 -0.22 -15.17
C LEU A 41 16.54 0.75 -16.16
N VAL A 42 15.74 1.55 -16.88
CA VAL A 42 16.25 2.50 -17.88
C VAL A 42 17.05 3.61 -17.21
N LEU A 43 16.52 4.22 -16.15
CA LEU A 43 17.25 5.29 -15.45
C LEU A 43 18.46 4.73 -14.69
N GLY A 44 18.33 3.56 -14.08
CA GLY A 44 19.44 2.86 -13.43
C GLY A 44 20.58 2.55 -14.38
N TRP A 45 20.27 2.05 -15.58
CA TRP A 45 21.26 1.81 -16.63
C TRP A 45 21.87 3.13 -17.15
N TYR A 46 21.04 4.12 -17.49
CA TYR A 46 21.48 5.38 -18.08
C TYR A 46 22.37 6.21 -17.14
N TYR A 47 22.04 6.27 -15.85
CA TYR A 47 22.80 7.02 -14.84
C TYR A 47 23.82 6.16 -14.07
N GLY A 48 23.96 4.87 -14.37
CA GLY A 48 24.91 3.98 -13.69
C GLY A 48 24.57 3.63 -12.24
N LEU A 49 23.28 3.66 -11.87
CA LEU A 49 22.78 3.53 -10.50
C LEU A 49 22.34 2.09 -10.15
N TRP A 50 23.14 1.08 -10.51
CA TRP A 50 22.76 -0.34 -10.34
C TRP A 50 22.47 -0.75 -8.89
N ASN A 51 23.13 -0.13 -7.91
CA ASN A 51 22.83 -0.36 -6.50
C ASN A 51 21.39 0.06 -6.14
N ALA A 52 20.89 1.15 -6.75
CA ALA A 52 19.54 1.63 -6.54
C ALA A 52 18.50 0.84 -7.33
N VAL A 53 18.87 0.19 -8.43
CA VAL A 53 17.97 -0.67 -9.21
C VAL A 53 17.38 -1.78 -8.35
N ILE A 54 18.21 -2.44 -7.52
CA ILE A 54 17.74 -3.53 -6.66
C ILE A 54 16.71 -3.02 -5.63
N ALA A 55 17.00 -1.89 -4.98
CA ALA A 55 16.09 -1.26 -4.03
C ALA A 55 14.79 -0.78 -4.70
N GLY A 56 14.90 -0.16 -5.88
CA GLY A 56 13.77 0.29 -6.68
C GLY A 56 12.89 -0.86 -7.15
N THR A 57 13.48 -1.96 -7.62
CA THR A 57 12.76 -3.17 -8.03
C THR A 57 11.99 -3.78 -6.86
N ALA A 58 12.62 -3.88 -5.68
CA ALA A 58 11.94 -4.36 -4.47
C ALA A 58 10.76 -3.46 -4.10
N ALA A 59 10.93 -2.14 -4.14
CA ALA A 59 9.88 -1.17 -3.91
C ALA A 59 8.71 -1.33 -4.90
N VAL A 60 9.00 -1.45 -6.20
CA VAL A 60 8.02 -1.64 -7.26
C VAL A 60 7.25 -2.95 -7.09
N LEU A 61 7.93 -4.05 -6.74
CA LEU A 61 7.29 -5.34 -6.49
C LEU A 61 6.35 -5.29 -5.29
N VAL A 62 6.78 -4.71 -4.18
CA VAL A 62 5.94 -4.54 -2.97
C VAL A 62 4.70 -3.72 -3.32
N ALA A 63 4.87 -2.62 -4.05
CA ALA A 63 3.78 -1.78 -4.54
C ALA A 63 2.81 -2.55 -5.45
N ALA A 64 3.32 -3.23 -6.48
CA ALA A 64 2.51 -3.98 -7.43
C ALA A 64 1.70 -5.09 -6.75
N ILE A 65 2.31 -5.85 -5.84
CA ILE A 65 1.60 -6.88 -5.07
C ILE A 65 0.54 -6.26 -4.17
N GLY A 66 0.86 -5.15 -3.48
CA GLY A 66 -0.13 -4.38 -2.71
C GLY A 66 -1.33 -3.95 -3.55
N SER A 67 -1.14 -3.73 -4.85
CA SER A 67 -2.19 -3.34 -5.81
C SER A 67 -3.16 -4.47 -6.05
N VAL A 68 -2.63 -5.68 -6.21
CA VAL A 68 -3.43 -6.90 -6.30
C VAL A 68 -4.22 -7.12 -5.01
N GLU A 69 -3.56 -7.00 -3.86
CA GLU A 69 -4.18 -7.26 -2.57
C GLU A 69 -5.28 -6.25 -2.24
N MET A 70 -5.09 -4.96 -2.51
CA MET A 70 -6.14 -3.94 -2.33
C MET A 70 -7.39 -4.18 -3.16
N HIS A 71 -7.19 -4.63 -4.40
CA HIS A 71 -8.31 -5.00 -5.26
C HIS A 71 -9.06 -6.21 -4.71
N ARG A 72 -8.34 -7.21 -4.19
CA ARG A 72 -8.94 -8.41 -3.59
C ARG A 72 -9.66 -8.07 -2.29
N LEU A 73 -9.02 -7.34 -1.39
CA LEU A 73 -9.60 -6.84 -0.15
C LEU A 73 -10.86 -6.01 -0.42
N GLY A 74 -10.78 -5.09 -1.38
CA GLY A 74 -11.91 -4.25 -1.76
C GLY A 74 -13.07 -5.04 -2.37
N ALA A 75 -12.79 -5.99 -3.26
CA ALA A 75 -13.82 -6.81 -3.90
C ALA A 75 -14.51 -7.75 -2.90
N ARG A 76 -13.74 -8.42 -2.05
CA ARG A 76 -14.26 -9.41 -1.11
C ARG A 76 -14.95 -8.79 0.09
N ASN A 77 -14.47 -7.66 0.63
CA ASN A 77 -15.18 -6.95 1.69
C ASN A 77 -16.58 -6.47 1.27
N ARG A 78 -16.79 -6.17 -0.02
CA ARG A 78 -18.12 -5.78 -0.54
C ARG A 78 -19.11 -6.93 -0.58
N LEU A 79 -18.61 -8.17 -0.65
CA LEU A 79 -19.44 -9.38 -0.66
C LEU A 79 -19.89 -9.79 0.74
N LEU A 80 -19.28 -9.27 1.80
CA LEU A 80 -19.72 -9.52 3.17
C LEU A 80 -21.02 -8.77 3.43
N SER A 81 -21.96 -9.43 4.13
CA SER A 81 -23.24 -8.86 4.58
C SER A 81 -23.07 -7.95 5.79
N THR A 82 -22.05 -7.09 5.77
CA THR A 82 -21.76 -6.14 6.85
C THR A 82 -22.68 -4.92 6.78
N PRO A 83 -22.97 -4.26 7.92
CA PRO A 83 -23.75 -3.02 7.95
C PRO A 83 -23.17 -1.94 7.02
N PRO A 84 -24.00 -0.99 6.53
CA PRO A 84 -23.52 0.13 5.70
C PRO A 84 -22.41 0.96 6.35
N GLU A 85 -22.39 1.03 7.68
CA GLU A 85 -21.35 1.70 8.47
C GLU A 85 -19.96 1.11 8.22
N HIS A 86 -19.85 -0.21 8.18
CA HIS A 86 -18.59 -0.90 7.86
C HIS A 86 -18.07 -0.49 6.48
N LYS A 87 -18.96 -0.49 5.47
CA LYS A 87 -18.60 -0.13 4.09
C LYS A 87 -18.20 1.34 3.98
N ARG A 88 -18.89 2.25 4.69
CA ARG A 88 -18.54 3.68 4.73
C ARG A 88 -17.20 3.92 5.45
N LEU A 89 -16.94 3.23 6.55
CA LEU A 89 -15.65 3.32 7.24
C LEU A 89 -14.52 2.87 6.32
N LEU A 90 -14.70 1.74 5.63
CA LEU A 90 -13.67 1.17 4.76
C LEU A 90 -13.43 1.98 3.48
N PHE A 91 -14.49 2.40 2.78
CA PHE A 91 -14.39 3.00 1.44
C PHE A 91 -14.77 4.48 1.35
N GLY A 92 -15.60 4.98 2.27
CA GLY A 92 -16.19 6.32 2.21
C GLY A 92 -15.49 7.37 3.06
N SER A 93 -14.59 6.97 3.96
CA SER A 93 -13.95 7.88 4.92
C SER A 93 -12.74 8.63 4.36
N SER A 94 -12.15 8.16 3.26
CA SER A 94 -10.89 8.67 2.68
C SER A 94 -9.70 8.68 3.66
N ILE A 95 -9.83 8.03 4.82
CA ILE A 95 -8.79 7.99 5.86
C ILE A 95 -7.55 7.29 5.32
N GLU A 96 -7.71 6.31 4.44
CA GLU A 96 -6.60 5.61 3.80
C GLU A 96 -5.70 6.57 2.99
N ILE A 97 -6.28 7.55 2.29
CA ILE A 97 -5.49 8.57 1.59
C ILE A 97 -4.84 9.50 2.60
N VAL A 98 -5.57 9.97 3.61
CA VAL A 98 -5.02 10.90 4.61
C VAL A 98 -3.78 10.28 5.28
N LEU A 99 -3.87 9.00 5.67
CA LEU A 99 -2.74 8.26 6.22
C LEU A 99 -1.59 8.11 5.21
N GLY A 100 -1.90 7.80 3.95
CA GLY A 100 -0.90 7.73 2.88
C GLY A 100 -0.18 9.05 2.64
N VAL A 101 -0.92 10.17 2.57
CA VAL A 101 -0.38 11.52 2.40
C VAL A 101 0.48 11.93 3.58
N LEU A 102 0.01 11.72 4.81
CA LEU A 102 0.81 12.05 6.00
C LEU A 102 2.09 11.21 6.07
N ALA A 103 2.01 9.91 5.75
CA ALA A 103 3.18 9.05 5.68
C ALA A 103 4.15 9.49 4.57
N PHE A 104 3.65 9.86 3.40
CA PHE A 104 4.47 10.36 2.30
C PHE A 104 5.16 11.68 2.66
N ILE A 105 4.42 12.64 3.25
CA ILE A 105 4.97 13.93 3.69
C ILE A 105 6.04 13.72 4.78
N ALA A 106 5.79 12.81 5.73
CA ALA A 106 6.78 12.46 6.74
C ALA A 106 8.04 11.84 6.11
N LEU A 107 7.86 10.96 5.12
CA LEU A 107 8.96 10.31 4.41
C LEU A 107 9.80 11.32 3.61
N ILE A 108 9.20 12.21 2.81
CA ILE A 108 9.97 13.22 2.08
C ILE A 108 10.68 14.18 3.05
N THR A 109 10.03 14.54 4.16
CA THR A 109 10.64 15.38 5.19
C THR A 109 11.86 14.67 5.78
N TYR A 110 11.75 13.37 6.04
CA TYR A 110 12.88 12.58 6.50
C TYR A 110 14.02 12.57 5.47
N LEU A 111 13.71 12.25 4.22
CA LEU A 111 14.72 12.04 3.17
C LEU A 111 15.45 13.32 2.75
N PHE A 112 14.80 14.49 2.80
CA PHE A 112 15.39 15.73 2.29
C PHE A 112 15.71 16.78 3.35
N VAL A 113 15.04 16.74 4.50
CA VAL A 113 15.22 17.75 5.56
C VAL A 113 15.97 17.18 6.75
N TRP A 114 15.64 15.96 7.16
CA TRP A 114 16.21 15.36 8.37
C TRP A 114 17.52 14.58 8.11
N ASN A 115 17.49 13.61 7.19
CA ASN A 115 18.62 12.75 6.87
C ASN A 115 18.62 12.32 5.39
N GLY A 116 19.50 12.95 4.60
CA GLY A 116 19.70 12.64 3.19
C GLY A 116 20.61 11.45 2.90
N THR A 117 21.14 10.75 3.92
CA THR A 117 22.11 9.65 3.75
C THR A 117 21.59 8.54 2.83
N LEU A 118 20.31 8.19 2.92
CA LEU A 118 19.71 7.19 2.03
C LEU A 118 19.76 7.62 0.56
N ILE A 119 19.41 8.87 0.29
CA ILE A 119 19.40 9.44 -1.06
C ILE A 119 20.83 9.53 -1.60
N ASP A 120 21.76 10.03 -0.80
CA ASP A 120 23.19 10.12 -1.15
C ASP A 120 23.79 8.74 -1.45
N ARG A 121 23.49 7.73 -0.62
CA ARG A 121 23.97 6.36 -0.83
C ARG A 121 23.41 5.71 -2.09
N LEU A 122 22.15 5.98 -2.44
CA LEU A 122 21.50 5.36 -3.59
C LEU A 122 21.83 6.08 -4.90
N PHE A 123 21.96 7.41 -4.87
CA PHE A 123 21.96 8.24 -6.06
C PHE A 123 23.17 9.20 -6.16
N GLY A 124 23.99 9.30 -5.11
CA GLY A 124 25.08 10.26 -4.98
C GLY A 124 24.62 11.62 -4.46
N SER A 125 25.59 12.51 -4.24
CA SER A 125 25.39 13.84 -3.64
C SER A 125 24.60 14.80 -4.53
N GLU A 126 24.62 14.57 -5.84
CA GLU A 126 23.88 15.33 -6.86
C GLU A 126 22.95 14.39 -7.63
N PRO A 127 21.83 13.95 -7.01
CA PRO A 127 20.98 12.93 -7.59
C PRO A 127 20.26 13.45 -8.85
N PRO A 128 20.20 12.68 -9.95
CA PRO A 128 19.50 13.11 -11.16
C PRO A 128 18.02 13.37 -10.91
N VAL A 129 17.50 14.52 -11.38
CA VAL A 129 16.12 14.95 -11.13
C VAL A 129 15.09 13.90 -11.57
N ALA A 130 15.30 13.27 -12.73
CA ALA A 130 14.42 12.23 -13.24
C ALA A 130 14.35 10.99 -12.33
N VAL A 131 15.49 10.61 -11.72
CA VAL A 131 15.59 9.49 -10.78
C VAL A 131 14.86 9.80 -9.49
N VAL A 132 15.06 11.00 -8.95
CA VAL A 132 14.36 11.46 -7.73
C VAL A 132 12.85 11.52 -7.98
N TYR A 133 12.42 12.11 -9.10
CA TYR A 133 11.00 12.20 -9.44
C TYR A 133 10.33 10.82 -9.52
N LEU A 134 10.94 9.87 -10.25
CA LEU A 134 10.43 8.50 -10.32
C LEU A 134 10.39 7.83 -8.94
N THR A 135 11.45 8.01 -8.14
CA THR A 135 11.52 7.48 -6.77
C THR A 135 10.37 7.99 -5.91
N LEU A 136 10.07 9.29 -5.99
CA LEU A 136 8.97 9.89 -5.24
C LEU A 136 7.60 9.35 -5.68
N LEU A 137 7.39 9.06 -6.96
CA LEU A 137 6.17 8.41 -7.42
C LEU A 137 6.02 6.99 -6.85
N ILE A 138 7.11 6.22 -6.83
CA ILE A 138 7.11 4.85 -6.26
C ILE A 138 6.89 4.90 -4.74
N LEU A 139 7.54 5.82 -4.04
CA LEU A 139 7.40 5.99 -2.59
C LEU A 139 5.99 6.49 -2.20
N TRP A 140 5.39 7.35 -3.01
CA TRP A 140 3.98 7.74 -2.86
C TRP A 140 3.08 6.51 -2.96
N ASP A 141 3.25 5.70 -4.01
CA ASP A 141 2.46 4.49 -4.21
C ASP A 141 2.64 3.50 -3.05
N LEU A 142 3.86 3.32 -2.56
CA LEU A 142 4.15 2.50 -1.37
C LEU A 142 3.47 3.03 -0.11
N THR A 143 3.64 4.30 0.22
CA THR A 143 3.09 4.90 1.45
C THR A 143 1.57 4.92 1.43
N TYR A 144 0.95 5.16 0.29
CA TYR A 144 -0.49 4.99 0.09
C TYR A 144 -0.94 3.56 0.43
N ARG A 145 -0.16 2.56 0.01
CA ARG A 145 -0.50 1.16 0.27
C ARG A 145 -0.35 0.73 1.71
N ILE A 146 0.71 1.19 2.35
CA ILE A 146 0.96 1.03 3.78
C ILE A 146 -0.19 1.67 4.58
N GLY A 147 -0.60 2.89 4.24
CA GLY A 147 -1.71 3.58 4.89
C GLY A 147 -3.04 2.84 4.76
N THR A 148 -3.35 2.34 3.56
CA THR A 148 -4.58 1.57 3.30
C THR A 148 -4.58 0.22 4.03
N SER A 149 -3.44 -0.48 4.06
CA SER A 149 -3.27 -1.72 4.84
C SER A 149 -3.55 -1.51 6.32
N TRP A 150 -2.99 -0.43 6.89
CA TRP A 150 -3.24 -0.06 8.28
C TRP A 150 -4.72 0.24 8.54
N TRP A 151 -5.33 1.09 7.71
CA TRP A 151 -6.75 1.42 7.86
C TRP A 151 -7.65 0.19 7.73
N SER A 152 -7.36 -0.70 6.78
CA SER A 152 -8.07 -1.96 6.62
C SER A 152 -7.97 -2.85 7.86
N ALA A 153 -6.81 -2.88 8.54
CA ALA A 153 -6.64 -3.62 9.78
C ALA A 153 -7.50 -3.04 10.92
N VAL A 154 -7.52 -1.71 11.07
CA VAL A 154 -8.34 -1.03 12.09
C VAL A 154 -9.83 -1.29 11.85
N VAL A 155 -10.29 -1.18 10.61
CA VAL A 155 -11.69 -1.45 10.25
C VAL A 155 -12.04 -2.94 10.42
N ALA A 156 -11.10 -3.85 10.16
CA ALA A 156 -11.28 -5.27 10.42
C ALA A 156 -11.47 -5.57 11.91
N LEU A 157 -10.69 -4.93 12.79
CA LEU A 157 -10.86 -5.06 14.23
C LEU A 157 -12.21 -4.51 14.68
N TRP A 158 -12.62 -3.35 14.16
CA TRP A 158 -13.95 -2.80 14.41
C TRP A 158 -15.04 -3.79 13.98
N ARG A 159 -14.93 -4.38 12.78
CA ARG A 159 -15.88 -5.39 12.29
C ARG A 159 -15.95 -6.58 13.24
N ALA A 160 -14.82 -7.09 13.70
CA ALA A 160 -14.76 -8.25 14.59
C ALA A 160 -15.41 -8.00 15.97
N ILE A 161 -15.47 -6.75 16.42
CA ILE A 161 -16.05 -6.38 17.72
C ILE A 161 -17.56 -6.09 17.61
N TYR A 162 -17.98 -5.45 16.51
CA TYR A 162 -19.32 -4.86 16.41
C TYR A 162 -20.25 -5.56 15.43
N VAL A 163 -19.78 -6.54 14.66
CA VAL A 163 -20.56 -7.20 13.61
C VAL A 163 -20.54 -8.72 13.80
N ASP A 164 -21.72 -9.29 14.02
CA ASP A 164 -21.90 -10.74 13.97
C ASP A 164 -22.01 -11.19 12.51
N LEU A 165 -21.14 -12.12 12.10
CA LEU A 165 -21.13 -12.68 10.76
C LEU A 165 -21.67 -14.11 10.78
N SER A 166 -22.23 -14.55 9.65
CA SER A 166 -22.48 -15.98 9.47
C SER A 166 -21.15 -16.76 9.47
N PRO A 167 -21.11 -18.04 9.86
CA PRO A 167 -19.86 -18.80 9.92
C PRO A 167 -19.04 -18.80 8.62
N ASN A 168 -19.72 -18.80 7.46
CA ASN A 168 -19.09 -18.74 6.14
C ASN A 168 -18.47 -17.36 5.85
N GLU A 169 -19.14 -16.29 6.28
CA GLU A 169 -18.63 -14.92 6.15
C GLU A 169 -17.50 -14.64 7.15
N ALA A 170 -17.60 -15.17 8.37
CA ALA A 170 -16.55 -15.12 9.37
C ALA A 170 -15.26 -15.78 8.86
N ALA A 171 -15.36 -16.95 8.22
CA ALA A 171 -14.21 -17.60 7.59
C ALA A 171 -13.61 -16.76 6.45
N SER A 172 -14.47 -16.11 5.66
CA SER A 172 -14.05 -15.21 4.58
C SER A 172 -13.37 -13.96 5.13
N ALA A 173 -13.89 -13.37 6.20
CA ALA A 173 -13.31 -12.23 6.89
C ALA A 173 -11.94 -12.55 7.49
N ARG A 174 -11.82 -13.70 8.20
CA ARG A 174 -10.52 -14.15 8.72
C ARG A 174 -9.47 -14.32 7.64
N ARG A 175 -9.86 -14.84 6.46
CA ARG A 175 -8.98 -14.95 5.31
C ARG A 175 -8.53 -13.59 4.79
N LEU A 176 -9.42 -12.60 4.72
CA LEU A 176 -9.09 -11.24 4.30
C LEU A 176 -8.07 -10.60 5.25
N ASP A 177 -8.28 -10.76 6.54
CA ASP A 177 -7.39 -10.21 7.56
C ASP A 177 -6.01 -10.87 7.49
N ALA A 178 -5.96 -12.19 7.25
CA ALA A 178 -4.71 -12.91 7.03
C ALA A 178 -3.99 -12.50 5.73
N GLU A 179 -4.72 -12.22 4.64
CA GLU A 179 -4.16 -11.67 3.40
C GLU A 179 -3.55 -10.28 3.64
N ASN A 180 -4.18 -9.44 4.49
CA ASN A 180 -3.62 -8.14 4.87
C ASN A 180 -2.32 -8.29 5.70
N ILE A 181 -2.23 -9.28 6.58
CA ILE A 181 -0.96 -9.63 7.26
C ILE A 181 0.09 -10.09 6.23
N GLY A 182 -0.30 -10.92 5.26
CA GLY A 182 0.60 -11.35 4.19
C GLY A 182 1.17 -10.17 3.41
N PHE A 183 0.34 -9.18 3.08
CA PHE A 183 0.79 -7.93 2.46
C PHE A 183 1.73 -7.12 3.36
N SER A 184 1.43 -7.00 4.66
CA SER A 184 2.33 -6.26 5.57
C SER A 184 3.70 -6.93 5.67
N VAL A 185 3.75 -8.26 5.82
CA VAL A 185 5.00 -9.04 5.87
C VAL A 185 5.84 -8.86 4.61
N LEU A 186 5.22 -8.74 3.43
CA LEU A 186 5.93 -8.48 2.18
C LEU A 186 6.77 -7.19 2.23
N GLN A 187 6.37 -6.20 3.01
CA GLN A 187 7.12 -4.95 3.17
C GLN A 187 8.48 -5.17 3.83
N LEU A 188 8.70 -6.30 4.52
CA LEU A 188 10.01 -6.68 5.05
C LEU A 188 11.05 -6.88 3.94
N ALA A 189 10.64 -7.05 2.68
CA ALA A 189 11.54 -7.01 1.54
C ALA A 189 12.32 -5.68 1.42
N LEU A 190 11.82 -4.60 2.04
CA LEU A 190 12.48 -3.30 2.08
C LEU A 190 13.54 -3.19 3.19
N VAL A 191 13.47 -4.03 4.23
CA VAL A 191 14.34 -3.95 5.43
C VAL A 191 15.83 -3.97 5.11
N PRO A 192 16.35 -4.82 4.20
CA PRO A 192 17.77 -4.83 3.87
C PRO A 192 18.31 -3.47 3.42
N PHE A 193 17.48 -2.65 2.79
CA PHE A 193 17.85 -1.32 2.32
C PHE A 193 17.78 -0.26 3.43
N LEU A 194 17.18 -0.56 4.57
CA LEU A 194 16.92 0.40 5.65
C LEU A 194 17.80 0.21 6.89
N PHE A 195 18.76 -0.73 6.89
CA PHE A 195 19.63 -0.95 8.05
C PHE A 195 20.44 0.29 8.47
N GLY A 196 20.78 1.17 7.53
CA GLY A 196 21.44 2.45 7.81
C GLY A 196 20.50 3.57 8.24
N GLU A 197 19.19 3.33 8.23
CA GLU A 197 18.14 4.33 8.43
C GLU A 197 17.21 3.91 9.58
N PRO A 198 17.63 4.07 10.86
CA PRO A 198 16.91 3.52 12.01
C PRO A 198 15.44 3.96 12.10
N VAL A 199 15.15 5.22 11.74
CA VAL A 199 13.79 5.77 11.75
C VAL A 199 12.91 5.06 10.74
N LEU A 200 13.38 4.88 9.51
CA LEU A 200 12.63 4.18 8.45
C LEU A 200 12.50 2.68 8.76
N LEU A 201 13.55 2.08 9.31
CA LEU A 201 13.54 0.68 9.73
C LEU A 201 12.47 0.43 10.79
N VAL A 202 12.42 1.27 11.82
CA VAL A 202 11.39 1.21 12.88
C VAL A 202 10.00 1.48 12.30
N ALA A 203 9.87 2.42 11.36
CA ALA A 203 8.58 2.70 10.73
C ALA A 203 8.04 1.49 9.96
N VAL A 204 8.87 0.83 9.14
CA VAL A 204 8.46 -0.36 8.36
C VAL A 204 8.20 -1.56 9.27
N VAL A 205 9.14 -1.91 10.14
CA VAL A 205 8.97 -3.08 11.03
C VAL A 205 7.83 -2.84 12.02
N GLY A 206 7.73 -1.63 12.57
CA GLY A 206 6.64 -1.23 13.47
C GLY A 206 5.27 -1.31 12.80
N HIS A 207 5.16 -0.88 11.54
CA HIS A 207 3.92 -1.05 10.77
C HIS A 207 3.57 -2.53 10.57
N VAL A 208 4.54 -3.36 10.17
CA VAL A 208 4.32 -4.81 9.98
C VAL A 208 3.80 -5.45 11.28
N LEU A 209 4.42 -5.14 12.41
CA LEU A 209 4.01 -5.63 13.72
C LEU A 209 2.61 -5.13 14.09
N ALA A 210 2.34 -3.83 13.90
CA ALA A 210 1.06 -3.23 14.22
C ALA A 210 -0.08 -3.88 13.43
N VAL A 211 0.07 -4.02 12.10
CA VAL A 211 -0.93 -4.71 11.25
C VAL A 211 -1.10 -6.16 11.68
N THR A 212 0.00 -6.87 11.94
CA THR A 212 -0.03 -8.27 12.36
C THR A 212 -0.82 -8.45 13.65
N VAL A 213 -0.57 -7.60 14.66
CA VAL A 213 -1.27 -7.65 15.95
C VAL A 213 -2.75 -7.34 15.80
N VAL A 214 -3.08 -6.25 15.10
CA VAL A 214 -4.47 -5.80 14.94
C VAL A 214 -5.30 -6.80 14.13
N CYS A 215 -4.77 -7.27 12.99
CA CYS A 215 -5.45 -8.29 12.19
C CYS A 215 -5.56 -9.63 12.92
N SER A 216 -4.55 -10.05 13.68
CA SER A 216 -4.64 -11.28 14.47
C SER A 216 -5.70 -11.17 15.56
N ALA A 217 -5.80 -10.02 16.23
CA ALA A 217 -6.87 -9.76 17.18
C ALA A 217 -8.25 -9.81 16.49
N ALA A 218 -8.40 -9.18 15.31
CA ALA A 218 -9.63 -9.25 14.53
C ALA A 218 -10.00 -10.70 14.17
N ILE A 219 -9.02 -11.50 13.73
CA ILE A 219 -9.22 -12.91 13.37
C ILE A 219 -9.72 -13.72 14.58
N LEU A 220 -9.12 -13.52 15.75
CA LEU A 220 -9.47 -14.23 16.98
C LEU A 220 -10.84 -13.82 17.54
N LEU A 221 -11.22 -12.55 17.35
CA LEU A 221 -12.48 -12.00 17.84
C LEU A 221 -13.65 -12.26 16.88
N THR A 222 -13.40 -12.50 15.60
CA THR A 222 -14.43 -12.77 14.59
C THR A 222 -15.11 -14.11 14.87
N ARG A 223 -16.37 -14.05 15.32
CA ARG A 223 -17.24 -15.19 15.61
C ARG A 223 -17.99 -15.64 14.36
#